data_AF-A0A3A9Z9Y6-F1
#
_entry.id   AF-A0A3A9Z9Y6-F1
#
_cell.length_a   1.000
_cell.length_b   1.000
_cell.length_c   1.000
_cell.angle_alpha   90.00
_cell.angle_beta   90.00
_cell.angle_gamma   90.00
#
_symmetry.space_group_name_H-M   'P 1'
#
loop_
_entity.id
_entity.type
_entity.pdbx_description
1 polymer ?
#
loop_
_entity_poly.entity_id
_entity_poly.type
_entity_poly.pdbx_seq_one_letter_code
_entity_poly.pdbx_strand_id
1 'polypeptide(L)'
;MKTTQYVRQLKAIEAADNNLIREWWLWGLRLLRDPESISPSGASLRHGVAERLIAAAGKDAKGRPRLSVQKIQRALRCARAYPTESQIRRAATDFDGWYDLVDAGFPPYEAEEGEPPADHRNDAERQRDRARALAELAGDQGALFALSDFEPLTTTLKELTAYAAEMAELTERFAARDRKRQAYLSALIEAAGGDLSMTWQDAHDRLADSPADSPEPGSAASTSPARARSYRPAGIPAPAIATTGGPV
;
A
#
# COMPACT_ATOMS: atom_id res chain seq x y z
N MET A 1 -18.40 -3.07 12.59
CA MET A 1 -17.47 -3.98 13.32
C MET A 1 -16.63 -4.73 12.29
N LYS A 2 -15.29 -4.70 12.39
CA LYS A 2 -14.38 -5.32 11.40
C LYS A 2 -14.15 -6.83 11.63
N THR A 3 -15.21 -7.65 11.57
CA THR A 3 -15.17 -9.11 11.82
C THR A 3 -14.08 -9.86 11.05
N THR A 4 -13.92 -9.57 9.75
CA THR A 4 -12.91 -10.20 8.88
C THR A 4 -11.49 -10.03 9.41
N GLN A 5 -11.21 -8.90 10.04
CA GLN A 5 -9.89 -8.61 10.59
C GLN A 5 -9.59 -9.46 11.83
N TYR A 6 -10.56 -9.58 12.74
CA TYR A 6 -10.43 -10.44 13.91
C TYR A 6 -10.25 -11.92 13.53
N VAL A 7 -10.97 -12.39 12.51
CA VAL A 7 -10.83 -13.76 12.00
C VAL A 7 -9.46 -13.99 11.37
N ARG A 8 -8.92 -13.01 10.62
CA ARG A 8 -7.57 -13.11 10.05
C ARG A 8 -6.51 -13.22 11.14
N GLN A 9 -6.64 -12.45 12.22
CA GLN A 9 -5.72 -12.53 13.36
C GLN A 9 -5.85 -13.86 14.11
N LEU A 10 -7.06 -14.38 14.28
CA LEU A 10 -7.26 -15.71 14.89
C LEU A 10 -6.58 -16.81 14.07
N LYS A 11 -6.66 -16.75 12.73
CA LYS A 11 -5.91 -17.67 11.88
C LYS A 11 -4.40 -17.55 12.04
N ALA A 12 -3.89 -16.33 12.24
CA ALA A 12 -2.47 -16.10 12.50
C ALA A 12 -2.03 -16.63 13.88
N ILE A 13 -2.87 -16.45 14.91
CA ILE A 13 -2.68 -17.03 16.25
C ILE A 13 -2.63 -18.56 16.15
N GLU A 14 -3.54 -19.17 15.41
CA GLU A 14 -3.58 -20.63 15.25
C GLU A 14 -2.39 -21.21 14.46
N ALA A 15 -1.79 -20.40 13.59
CA ALA A 15 -0.62 -20.77 12.81
C ALA A 15 0.71 -20.55 13.56
N ALA A 16 0.69 -19.86 14.71
CA ALA A 16 1.88 -19.66 15.52
C ALA A 16 2.09 -20.90 16.42
N ASP A 17 3.23 -21.58 16.24
CA ASP A 17 3.49 -22.85 16.92
C ASP A 17 3.98 -22.69 18.37
N ASN A 18 4.56 -21.54 18.75
CA ASN A 18 5.09 -21.29 20.10
C ASN A 18 4.72 -19.90 20.65
N ASN A 19 4.42 -19.86 21.94
CA ASN A 19 4.27 -18.69 22.81
C ASN A 19 3.22 -17.62 22.38
N LEU A 20 1.96 -18.07 22.27
CA LEU A 20 0.77 -17.30 21.84
C LEU A 20 0.36 -16.11 22.75
N ILE A 21 1.12 -15.83 23.81
CA ILE A 21 0.76 -14.82 24.82
C ILE A 21 0.58 -13.46 24.15
N ARG A 22 1.53 -13.07 23.30
CA ARG A 22 1.54 -11.75 22.67
C ARG A 22 0.42 -11.59 21.66
N GLU A 23 0.14 -12.62 20.86
CA GLU A 23 -0.88 -12.55 19.81
C GLU A 23 -2.29 -12.52 20.42
N TRP A 24 -2.56 -13.32 21.46
CA TRP A 24 -3.83 -13.24 22.21
C TRP A 24 -3.99 -11.90 22.90
N TRP A 25 -2.92 -11.35 23.46
CA TRP A 25 -2.91 -10.03 24.08
C TRP A 25 -3.20 -8.92 23.06
N LEU A 26 -2.51 -8.88 21.92
CA LEU A 26 -2.76 -7.92 20.84
C LEU A 26 -4.18 -8.01 20.29
N TRP A 27 -4.70 -9.23 20.14
CA TRP A 27 -6.09 -9.47 19.74
C TRP A 27 -7.07 -8.88 20.76
N GLY A 28 -6.80 -9.07 22.05
CA GLY A 28 -7.56 -8.48 23.15
C GLY A 28 -7.50 -6.95 23.18
N LEU A 29 -6.31 -6.36 23.01
CA LEU A 29 -6.11 -4.90 22.96
C LEU A 29 -6.88 -4.26 21.81
N ARG A 30 -6.87 -4.90 20.64
CA ARG A 30 -7.65 -4.44 19.50
C ARG A 30 -9.13 -4.43 19.81
N LEU A 31 -9.63 -5.50 20.42
CA LEU A 31 -11.03 -5.60 20.78
C LEU A 31 -11.41 -4.51 21.81
N LEU A 32 -10.54 -4.23 22.80
CA LEU A 32 -10.74 -3.17 23.78
C LEU A 32 -10.82 -1.76 23.16
N ARG A 33 -10.10 -1.53 22.07
CA ARG A 33 -10.00 -0.22 21.39
C ARG A 33 -10.98 -0.05 20.24
N ASP A 34 -11.77 -1.08 19.94
CA ASP A 34 -12.80 -1.02 18.92
C ASP A 34 -14.13 -0.50 19.53
N PRO A 35 -14.55 0.73 19.20
CA PRO A 35 -15.75 1.35 19.77
C PRO A 35 -17.04 0.64 19.38
N GLU A 36 -17.02 -0.16 18.30
CA GLU A 36 -18.16 -0.95 17.86
C GLU A 36 -18.26 -2.31 18.59
N SER A 37 -17.18 -2.74 19.24
CA SER A 37 -17.09 -4.03 19.93
C SER A 37 -17.32 -3.90 21.44
N ILE A 38 -16.85 -2.81 22.04
CA ILE A 38 -16.92 -2.56 23.48
C ILE A 38 -18.04 -1.57 23.82
N SER A 39 -18.66 -1.74 24.98
CA SER A 39 -19.66 -0.82 25.51
C SER A 39 -19.06 0.59 25.69
N PRO A 40 -19.87 1.66 25.65
CA PRO A 40 -19.37 3.02 25.91
C PRO A 40 -18.65 3.16 27.27
N SER A 41 -19.00 2.31 28.25
CA SER A 41 -18.36 2.24 29.56
C SER A 41 -16.99 1.52 29.57
N GLY A 42 -16.56 0.88 28.48
CA GLY A 42 -15.31 0.13 28.41
C GLY A 42 -15.31 -1.24 29.12
N ALA A 43 -16.35 -1.52 29.90
CA ALA A 43 -16.38 -2.64 30.84
C ALA A 43 -16.66 -4.00 30.19
N SER A 44 -17.51 -4.05 29.17
CA SER A 44 -17.96 -5.30 28.55
C SER A 44 -18.11 -5.21 27.04
N LEU A 45 -18.21 -6.36 26.38
CA LEU A 45 -18.57 -6.43 24.98
C LEU A 45 -20.03 -6.02 24.80
N ARG A 46 -20.33 -5.36 23.69
CA ARG A 46 -21.72 -5.07 23.32
C ARG A 46 -22.49 -6.36 23.06
N HIS A 47 -23.81 -6.30 23.24
CA HIS A 47 -24.69 -7.44 23.00
C HIS A 47 -24.51 -8.02 21.58
N GLY A 48 -24.44 -9.35 21.48
CA GLY A 48 -24.24 -10.07 20.21
C GLY A 48 -22.84 -9.94 19.57
N VAL A 49 -21.89 -9.19 20.13
CA VAL A 49 -20.52 -9.11 19.58
C VAL A 49 -19.78 -10.45 19.73
N ALA A 50 -19.84 -11.05 20.92
CA ALA A 50 -19.18 -12.34 21.18
C ALA A 50 -19.70 -13.44 20.25
N GLU A 51 -21.02 -13.54 20.09
CA GLU A 51 -21.68 -14.51 19.19
C GLU A 51 -21.26 -14.30 17.74
N ARG A 52 -21.23 -13.05 17.26
CA ARG A 52 -20.76 -12.72 15.91
C ARG A 52 -19.30 -13.10 15.69
N LEU A 53 -18.42 -12.86 16.66
CA LEU A 53 -17.01 -13.24 16.57
C LEU A 53 -16.84 -14.76 16.55
N ILE A 54 -17.59 -15.49 17.39
CA ILE A 54 -17.56 -16.96 17.42
C ILE A 54 -18.09 -17.55 16.11
N ALA A 55 -19.21 -17.02 15.60
CA ALA A 55 -19.78 -17.44 14.33
C ALA A 55 -18.80 -17.17 13.16
N ALA A 56 -18.17 -16.00 13.14
CA ALA A 56 -17.21 -15.63 12.11
C ALA A 56 -15.90 -16.43 12.17
N ALA A 57 -15.43 -16.81 13.37
CA ALA A 57 -14.26 -17.65 13.55
C ALA A 57 -14.48 -19.07 12.99
N GLY A 58 -15.73 -19.54 12.99
CA GLY A 58 -16.09 -20.85 12.46
C GLY A 58 -15.55 -22.01 13.31
N LYS A 59 -15.43 -23.17 12.67
CA LYS A 59 -15.02 -24.42 13.32
C LYS A 59 -13.62 -24.86 12.88
N ASP A 60 -12.92 -25.58 13.75
CA ASP A 60 -11.65 -26.22 13.45
C ASP A 60 -11.84 -27.50 12.61
N ALA A 61 -10.74 -28.16 12.24
CA ALA A 61 -10.78 -29.42 11.48
C ALA A 61 -11.51 -30.56 12.22
N LYS A 62 -11.71 -30.42 13.53
CA LYS A 62 -12.42 -31.38 14.40
C LYS A 62 -13.87 -30.95 14.66
N GLY A 63 -14.38 -29.93 13.97
CA GLY A 63 -15.74 -29.43 14.10
C GLY A 63 -16.03 -28.62 15.38
N ARG A 64 -15.01 -28.29 16.17
CA ARG A 64 -15.14 -27.50 17.41
C ARG A 64 -15.04 -26.01 17.10
N PRO A 65 -15.77 -25.13 17.82
CA PRO A 65 -15.58 -23.69 17.65
C PRO A 65 -14.14 -23.28 17.92
N ARG A 66 -13.51 -22.58 16.97
CA ARG A 66 -12.13 -22.08 17.10
C ARG A 66 -12.00 -21.09 18.26
N LEU A 67 -13.03 -20.26 18.39
CA LEU A 67 -13.18 -19.24 19.42
C LEU A 67 -14.34 -19.59 20.36
N SER A 68 -14.18 -19.31 21.64
CA SER A 68 -15.23 -19.46 22.66
C SER A 68 -15.35 -18.18 23.47
N VAL A 69 -16.51 -17.97 24.12
CA VAL A 69 -16.74 -16.81 24.98
C VAL A 69 -15.65 -16.69 26.07
N GLN A 70 -15.26 -17.83 26.66
CA GLN A 70 -14.20 -17.86 27.67
C GLN A 70 -12.84 -17.42 27.13
N LYS A 71 -12.46 -17.84 25.91
CA LYS A 71 -11.20 -17.37 25.27
C LYS A 71 -11.23 -15.86 25.04
N ILE A 72 -12.36 -15.32 24.56
CA ILE A 72 -12.52 -13.87 24.36
C ILE A 72 -12.37 -13.12 25.69
N GLN A 73 -13.04 -13.58 26.75
CA GLN A 73 -12.94 -12.98 28.08
C GLN A 73 -11.52 -13.05 28.66
N ARG A 74 -10.81 -14.17 28.47
CA ARG A 74 -9.40 -14.32 28.88
C ARG A 74 -8.50 -13.33 28.14
N ALA A 75 -8.65 -13.21 26.82
CA ALA A 75 -7.90 -12.23 26.02
C ALA A 75 -8.16 -10.78 26.47
N LEU A 76 -9.42 -10.42 26.75
CA LEU A 76 -9.79 -9.10 27.28
C LEU A 76 -9.21 -8.85 28.68
N ARG A 77 -9.21 -9.85 29.57
CA ARG A 77 -8.59 -9.73 30.90
C ARG A 77 -7.08 -9.53 30.80
N CYS A 78 -6.40 -10.31 29.96
CA CYS A 78 -4.98 -10.15 29.69
C CYS A 78 -4.65 -8.72 29.19
N ALA A 79 -5.39 -8.25 28.18
CA ALA A 79 -5.19 -6.92 27.61
C ALA A 79 -5.45 -5.76 28.59
N ARG A 80 -6.30 -5.97 29.61
CA ARG A 80 -6.52 -5.00 30.69
C ARG A 80 -5.43 -5.05 31.75
N ALA A 81 -4.93 -6.26 32.07
CA ALA A 81 -3.84 -6.43 33.02
C ALA A 81 -2.53 -5.82 32.52
N TYR A 82 -2.31 -5.85 31.20
CA TYR A 82 -1.06 -5.40 30.56
C TYR A 82 -1.34 -4.31 29.51
N PRO A 83 -1.56 -3.05 29.91
CA PRO A 83 -1.77 -1.95 28.97
C PRO A 83 -0.53 -1.56 28.13
N THR A 84 0.68 -1.94 28.55
CA THR A 84 1.96 -1.56 27.93
C THR A 84 2.74 -2.77 27.38
N GLU A 85 3.75 -2.53 26.54
CA GLU A 85 4.52 -3.60 25.89
C GLU A 85 5.52 -4.22 26.87
N SER A 86 6.11 -3.44 27.79
CA SER A 86 7.02 -3.97 28.80
C SER A 86 6.34 -5.00 29.70
N GLN A 87 5.10 -4.73 30.13
CA GLN A 87 4.33 -5.62 31.00
C GLN A 87 4.06 -6.99 30.36
N ILE A 88 3.59 -7.00 29.11
CA ILE A 88 3.35 -8.28 28.41
C ILE A 88 4.65 -9.00 28.08
N ARG A 89 5.76 -8.27 27.84
CA ARG A 89 7.07 -8.87 27.57
C ARG A 89 7.60 -9.59 28.81
N ARG A 90 7.42 -9.00 30.00
CA ARG A 90 7.73 -9.65 31.27
C ARG A 90 6.88 -10.90 31.47
N ALA A 91 5.56 -10.80 31.27
CA ALA A 91 4.67 -11.95 31.32
C ALA A 91 5.08 -13.07 30.34
N ALA A 92 5.47 -12.72 29.11
CA ALA A 92 5.92 -13.70 28.12
C ALA A 92 7.30 -14.32 28.44
N THR A 93 8.06 -13.74 29.36
CA THR A 93 9.33 -14.29 29.85
C THR A 93 9.10 -15.22 31.04
N ASP A 94 8.15 -14.89 31.92
CA ASP A 94 7.86 -15.64 33.14
C ASP A 94 6.97 -16.87 32.92
N PHE A 95 6.29 -16.96 31.77
CA PHE A 95 5.36 -18.04 31.45
C PHE A 95 5.68 -18.69 30.09
N ASP A 96 5.69 -20.02 30.07
CA ASP A 96 6.00 -20.83 28.88
C ASP A 96 4.90 -20.77 27.81
N GLY A 97 3.66 -20.50 28.22
CA GLY A 97 2.53 -20.43 27.30
C GLY A 97 1.30 -19.68 27.80
N TRP A 98 0.39 -19.45 26.86
CA TRP A 98 -0.87 -18.74 27.09
C TRP A 98 -1.72 -19.35 28.20
N TYR A 99 -1.75 -20.69 28.30
CA TYR A 99 -2.57 -21.37 29.29
C TYR A 99 -1.98 -21.25 30.71
N ASP A 100 -0.65 -21.29 30.86
CA ASP A 100 0.01 -21.09 32.15
C ASP A 100 -0.25 -19.68 32.69
N LEU A 101 -0.16 -18.68 31.81
CA LEU A 101 -0.50 -17.29 32.14
C LEU A 101 -1.98 -17.12 32.53
N VAL A 102 -2.89 -17.82 31.85
CA VAL A 102 -4.32 -17.82 32.16
C VAL A 102 -4.59 -18.45 33.54
N ASP A 103 -3.91 -19.55 33.85
CA ASP A 103 -4.08 -20.28 35.11
C ASP A 103 -3.48 -19.50 36.29
N ALA A 104 -2.40 -18.75 36.05
CA ALA A 104 -1.85 -17.78 37.00
C ALA A 104 -2.72 -16.52 37.19
N GLY A 105 -3.78 -16.35 36.39
CA GLY A 105 -4.74 -15.27 36.56
C GLY A 105 -4.27 -13.88 36.12
N PHE A 106 -3.26 -13.80 35.25
CA PHE A 106 -2.65 -12.54 34.77
C PHE A 106 -2.05 -11.69 35.91
N PRO A 107 -0.95 -12.12 36.54
CA PRO A 107 -0.33 -11.39 37.64
C PRO A 107 0.10 -9.98 37.22
N PRO A 108 -0.04 -8.95 38.08
CA PRO A 108 0.28 -7.58 37.71
C PRO A 108 1.80 -7.38 37.56
N TYR A 109 2.21 -6.64 36.54
CA TYR A 109 3.59 -6.16 36.38
C TYR A 109 3.61 -4.64 36.38
N GLU A 110 4.67 -4.05 36.94
CA GLU A 110 4.92 -2.62 36.85
C GLU A 110 5.35 -2.25 35.43
N ALA A 111 4.73 -1.21 34.88
CA ALA A 111 5.13 -0.62 33.60
C ALA A 111 6.40 0.21 33.77
N GLU A 112 7.19 0.32 32.71
CA GLU A 112 8.33 1.24 32.70
C GLU A 112 7.84 2.69 32.77
N GLU A 113 8.58 3.53 33.50
CA GLU A 113 8.18 4.92 33.72
C GLU A 113 8.10 5.69 32.40
N GLY A 114 6.96 6.33 32.14
CA GLY A 114 6.73 7.09 30.91
C GLY A 114 6.44 6.25 29.67
N GLU A 115 6.28 4.93 29.78
CA GLU A 115 5.96 4.08 28.63
C GLU A 115 4.56 4.41 28.07
N PRO A 116 4.44 4.64 26.74
CA PRO A 116 3.14 4.85 26.13
C PRO A 116 2.31 3.55 26.13
N PRO A 117 0.96 3.64 26.07
CA PRO A 117 0.11 2.48 25.89
C PRO A 117 0.49 1.70 24.63
N ALA A 118 0.50 0.36 24.71
CA ALA A 118 0.93 -0.50 23.62
C ALA A 118 0.15 -0.25 22.32
N ASP A 119 0.77 -0.37 21.15
CA ASP A 119 0.07 -0.21 19.87
C ASP A 119 -0.44 -1.56 19.35
N HIS A 120 -1.76 -1.72 19.30
CA HIS A 120 -2.45 -2.93 18.83
C HIS A 120 -2.45 -3.09 17.29
N ARG A 121 -1.97 -2.07 16.55
CA ARG A 121 -1.87 -2.09 15.09
C ARG A 121 -0.69 -2.91 14.64
N ASN A 122 -0.87 -3.69 13.57
CA ASN A 122 0.23 -4.39 12.94
C ASN A 122 1.10 -3.44 12.10
N ASP A 123 2.27 -3.90 11.68
CA ASP A 123 3.26 -3.10 10.94
C ASP A 123 2.65 -2.48 9.67
N ALA A 124 1.85 -3.25 8.93
CA ALA A 124 1.19 -2.76 7.72
C ALA A 124 0.14 -1.68 8.00
N GLU A 125 -0.58 -1.75 9.12
CA GLU A 125 -1.50 -0.70 9.56
C GLU A 125 -0.76 0.55 10.00
N ARG A 126 0.30 0.40 10.80
CA ARG A 126 1.15 1.53 11.19
C ARG A 126 1.76 2.21 9.96
N GLN A 127 2.19 1.43 8.98
CA GLN A 127 2.72 1.94 7.72
C GLN A 127 1.66 2.71 6.93
N ARG A 128 0.44 2.17 6.79
CA ARG A 128 -0.65 2.86 6.10
C ARG A 128 -1.09 4.14 6.80
N ASP A 129 -1.17 4.13 8.13
CA ASP A 129 -1.53 5.31 8.90
C ASP A 129 -0.44 6.38 8.82
N ARG A 130 0.84 5.99 8.88
CA ARG A 130 1.98 6.90 8.63
C ARG A 130 1.94 7.47 7.22
N ALA A 131 1.68 6.63 6.21
CA ALA A 131 1.57 7.09 4.82
C ALA A 131 0.41 8.08 4.65
N ARG A 132 -0.73 7.83 5.29
CA ARG A 132 -1.86 8.77 5.30
C ARG A 132 -1.50 10.08 6.01
N ALA A 133 -0.89 10.02 7.19
CA ALA A 133 -0.47 11.21 7.92
C ALA A 133 0.58 12.03 7.14
N LEU A 134 1.49 11.36 6.43
CA LEU A 134 2.43 12.01 5.52
C LEU A 134 1.74 12.62 4.30
N ALA A 135 0.75 11.95 3.72
CA ALA A 135 -0.04 12.50 2.62
C ALA A 135 -0.84 13.74 3.06
N GLU A 136 -1.41 13.72 4.27
CA GLU A 136 -2.09 14.88 4.87
C GLU A 136 -1.11 16.03 5.16
N LEU A 137 0.08 15.72 5.69
CA LEU A 137 1.13 16.71 5.96
C LEU A 137 1.71 17.33 4.67
N ALA A 138 1.86 16.52 3.63
CA ALA A 138 2.38 16.96 2.33
C ALA A 138 1.41 17.90 1.59
N GLY A 139 0.12 17.87 1.92
CA GLY A 139 -0.89 18.76 1.35
C GLY A 139 -0.86 18.80 -0.19
N ASP A 140 -1.13 19.98 -0.77
CA ASP A 140 -1.08 20.23 -2.21
C ASP A 140 0.36 20.18 -2.79
N GLN A 141 1.41 20.25 -1.96
CA GLN A 141 2.80 20.09 -2.43
C GLN A 141 3.14 18.62 -2.73
N GLY A 142 2.42 17.68 -2.12
CA GLY A 142 2.42 16.27 -2.52
C GLY A 142 1.83 16.03 -3.92
N ALA A 143 1.18 17.03 -4.54
CA ALA A 143 0.68 16.93 -5.91
C ALA A 143 1.76 17.11 -7.00
N LEU A 144 3.00 17.49 -6.62
CA LEU A 144 4.12 17.61 -7.56
C LEU A 144 4.64 16.24 -8.02
N PHE A 145 4.41 15.19 -7.22
CA PHE A 145 4.76 13.81 -7.54
C PHE A 145 3.51 12.97 -7.33
N ALA A 146 2.99 12.33 -8.38
CA ALA A 146 1.81 11.49 -8.25
C ALA A 146 2.09 10.37 -7.23
N LEU A 147 1.27 10.29 -6.18
CA LEU A 147 1.39 9.24 -5.14
C LEU A 147 1.22 7.81 -5.69
N SER A 148 0.75 7.66 -6.93
CA SER A 148 0.74 6.38 -7.65
C SER A 148 2.13 5.93 -8.11
N ASP A 149 3.05 6.89 -8.29
CA ASP A 149 4.36 6.68 -8.93
C ASP A 149 5.49 6.65 -7.90
N PHE A 150 5.17 6.85 -6.62
CA PHE A 150 6.12 7.03 -5.54
C PHE A 150 5.57 6.51 -4.20
N GLU A 151 6.42 5.82 -3.44
CA GLU A 151 6.14 5.46 -2.05
C GLU A 151 6.86 6.43 -1.10
N PRO A 152 6.12 7.31 -0.37
CA PRO A 152 6.71 8.35 0.48
C PRO A 152 7.67 7.91 1.57
N LEU A 153 7.63 6.62 1.93
CA LEU A 153 8.35 6.09 3.07
C LEU A 153 9.66 5.40 2.68
N THR A 154 9.84 5.07 1.41
CA THR A 154 10.94 4.21 0.93
C THR A 154 11.76 4.90 -0.15
N THR A 155 11.15 5.76 -0.95
CA THR A 155 11.85 6.45 -2.01
C THR A 155 12.67 7.63 -1.47
N THR A 156 13.90 7.71 -1.95
CA THR A 156 14.92 8.66 -1.52
C THR A 156 14.84 9.99 -2.29
N LEU A 157 15.41 11.05 -1.73
CA LEU A 157 15.54 12.35 -2.42
C LEU A 157 16.34 12.23 -3.73
N LYS A 158 17.30 11.30 -3.80
CA LYS A 158 18.07 11.02 -5.01
C LYS A 158 17.18 10.48 -6.12
N GLU A 159 16.30 9.53 -5.79
CA GLU A 159 15.34 8.96 -6.75
C GLU A 159 14.32 10.01 -7.21
N LEU A 160 13.83 10.86 -6.29
CA LEU A 160 12.97 11.99 -6.65
C LEU A 160 13.64 12.99 -7.59
N THR A 161 14.93 13.26 -7.38
CA THR A 161 15.71 14.16 -8.26
C THR A 161 15.89 13.55 -9.66
N ALA A 162 16.16 12.24 -9.73
CA ALA A 162 16.27 11.53 -11.00
C ALA A 162 14.94 11.52 -11.75
N TYR A 163 13.84 11.22 -11.05
CA TYR A 163 12.49 11.26 -11.61
C TYR A 163 12.13 12.65 -12.15
N ALA A 164 12.42 13.72 -11.40
CA ALA A 164 12.18 15.08 -11.85
C ALA A 164 12.95 15.42 -13.14
N ALA A 165 14.21 14.96 -13.26
CA ALA A 165 15.01 15.13 -14.47
C ALA A 165 14.44 14.35 -15.67
N GLU A 166 14.00 13.11 -15.46
CA GLU A 166 13.37 12.29 -16.50
C GLU A 166 12.06 12.93 -17.00
N MET A 167 11.23 13.45 -16.09
CA MET A 167 10.00 14.14 -16.45
C MET A 167 10.24 15.44 -17.22
N ALA A 168 11.30 16.18 -16.87
CA ALA A 168 11.71 17.37 -17.62
C ALA A 168 12.13 17.00 -19.06
N GLU A 169 12.93 15.94 -19.22
CA GLU A 169 13.36 15.46 -20.54
C GLU A 169 12.17 14.98 -21.39
N LEU A 170 11.24 14.21 -20.80
CA LEU A 170 10.02 13.77 -21.49
C LEU A 170 9.18 14.95 -21.96
N THR A 171 9.01 15.97 -21.10
CA THR A 171 8.29 17.19 -21.43
C THR A 171 8.94 17.93 -22.60
N GLU A 172 10.27 18.05 -22.60
CA GLU A 172 11.01 18.68 -23.71
C GLU A 172 10.84 17.92 -25.02
N ARG A 173 10.90 16.57 -24.99
CA ARG A 173 10.67 15.73 -26.17
C ARG A 173 9.25 15.90 -26.73
N PHE A 174 8.24 15.97 -25.86
CA PHE A 174 6.87 16.24 -26.30
C PHE A 174 6.73 17.63 -26.91
N ALA A 175 7.30 18.65 -26.29
CA ALA A 175 7.29 20.01 -26.83
C ALA A 175 7.99 20.09 -28.21
N ALA A 176 9.13 19.43 -28.37
CA ALA A 176 9.84 19.36 -29.66
C ALA A 176 9.01 18.64 -30.74
N ARG A 177 8.33 17.54 -30.38
CA ARG A 177 7.44 16.83 -31.30
C ARG A 177 6.22 17.66 -31.68
N ASP A 178 5.68 18.44 -30.74
CA ASP A 178 4.53 19.30 -31.00
C ASP A 178 4.89 20.45 -31.96
N ARG A 179 6.06 21.08 -31.78
CA ARG A 179 6.58 22.06 -32.76
C ARG A 179 6.69 21.48 -34.17
N LYS A 180 7.20 20.25 -34.31
CA LYS A 180 7.26 19.56 -35.61
C LYS A 180 5.87 19.30 -36.19
N ARG A 181 4.92 18.88 -35.35
CA ARG A 181 3.51 18.65 -35.75
C ARG A 181 2.88 19.95 -36.24
N GLN A 182 3.06 21.05 -35.51
CA GLN A 182 2.55 22.36 -35.89
C GLN A 182 3.16 22.83 -37.23
N ALA A 183 4.48 22.75 -37.38
CA ALA A 183 5.15 23.13 -38.63
C ALA A 183 4.63 22.30 -39.83
N TYR A 184 4.49 20.99 -39.65
CA TYR A 184 3.96 20.11 -40.69
C TYR A 184 2.50 20.42 -41.02
N LEU A 185 1.66 20.66 -40.00
CA LEU A 185 0.26 21.04 -40.20
C LEU A 185 0.16 22.40 -40.92
N SER A 186 0.99 23.38 -40.57
CA SER A 186 1.06 24.67 -41.26
C SER A 186 1.41 24.50 -42.74
N ALA A 187 2.39 23.66 -43.07
CA ALA A 187 2.76 23.36 -44.46
C ALA A 187 1.61 22.69 -45.24
N LEU A 188 0.87 21.78 -44.60
CA LEU A 188 -0.32 21.16 -45.21
C LEU A 188 -1.44 22.17 -45.46
N ILE A 189 -1.69 23.07 -44.51
CA ILE A 189 -2.70 24.14 -44.64
C ILE A 189 -2.32 25.08 -45.80
N GLU A 190 -1.04 25.42 -45.92
CA GLU A 190 -0.53 26.23 -47.02
C GLU A 190 -0.68 25.52 -48.38
N ALA A 191 -0.30 24.24 -48.47
CA ALA A 191 -0.47 23.42 -49.69
C ALA A 191 -1.96 23.23 -50.07
N ALA A 192 -2.86 23.23 -49.09
CA ALA A 192 -4.30 23.22 -49.31
C ALA A 192 -4.86 24.61 -49.72
N GLY A 193 -4.04 25.66 -49.75
CA GLY A 193 -4.49 27.04 -50.03
C GLY A 193 -5.40 27.60 -48.94
N GLY A 194 -5.25 27.12 -47.70
CA GLY A 194 -6.10 27.48 -46.57
C GLY A 194 -7.41 26.70 -46.45
N ASP A 195 -7.68 25.73 -47.33
CA ASP A 195 -8.87 24.89 -47.24
C ASP A 195 -8.75 23.83 -46.13
N LEU A 196 -9.34 24.13 -44.97
CA LEU A 196 -9.36 23.23 -43.81
C LEU A 196 -10.36 22.06 -43.96
N SER A 197 -11.18 22.04 -45.01
CA SER A 197 -12.08 20.91 -45.31
C SER A 197 -11.41 19.83 -46.16
N MET A 198 -10.23 20.12 -46.72
CA MET A 198 -9.43 19.18 -47.48
C MET A 198 -8.97 18.01 -46.62
N THR A 199 -8.92 16.81 -47.21
CA THR A 199 -8.39 15.65 -46.50
C THR A 199 -6.89 15.79 -46.28
N TRP A 200 -6.39 15.17 -45.21
CA TRP A 200 -4.95 15.15 -44.93
C TRP A 200 -4.12 14.56 -46.08
N GLN A 201 -4.64 13.52 -46.74
CA GLN A 201 -3.98 12.84 -47.85
C GLN A 201 -3.82 13.78 -49.04
N ASP A 202 -4.89 14.45 -49.48
CA ASP A 202 -4.87 15.36 -50.62
C ASP A 202 -3.93 16.56 -50.38
N ALA A 203 -3.93 17.10 -49.16
CA ALA A 203 -3.03 18.19 -48.78
C ALA A 203 -1.57 17.74 -48.76
N HIS A 204 -1.29 16.49 -48.35
CA HIS A 204 0.05 15.92 -48.35
C HIS A 204 0.58 15.68 -49.76
N ASP A 205 -0.25 15.13 -50.64
CA ASP A 205 0.11 14.87 -52.04
C ASP A 205 0.43 16.19 -52.76
N ARG A 206 -0.36 17.25 -52.53
CA ARG A 206 -0.05 18.60 -53.04
C ARG A 206 1.25 19.19 -52.50
N LEU A 207 1.56 18.95 -51.23
CA LEU A 207 2.81 19.40 -50.63
C LEU A 207 4.01 18.68 -51.26
N ALA A 208 3.87 17.39 -51.60
CA ALA A 208 4.89 16.59 -52.27
C ALA A 208 5.07 16.96 -53.75
N ASP A 209 3.99 17.34 -54.43
CA ASP A 209 3.99 17.79 -55.83
C ASP A 209 4.42 19.26 -55.99
N SER A 210 4.52 20.01 -54.88
CA SER A 210 5.04 21.36 -54.89
C SER A 210 6.55 21.32 -55.21
N PRO A 211 7.01 21.90 -56.34
CA PRO A 211 8.42 21.85 -56.72
C PRO A 211 9.24 22.63 -55.70
N ALA A 212 9.91 21.90 -54.81
CA ALA A 212 10.70 22.50 -53.73
C ALA A 212 11.91 23.26 -54.29
N ASP A 213 11.86 24.59 -54.26
CA ASP A 213 13.03 25.41 -53.97
C ASP A 213 13.47 25.02 -52.55
N SER A 214 14.30 23.97 -52.47
CA SER A 214 14.60 23.27 -51.22
C SER A 214 15.53 24.13 -50.36
N PRO A 215 15.10 24.63 -49.18
CA PRO A 215 16.07 25.04 -48.19
C PRO A 215 16.75 23.76 -47.68
N GLU A 216 18.04 23.63 -47.94
CA GLU A 216 18.86 22.58 -47.33
C GLU A 216 18.57 22.53 -45.82
N PRO A 217 18.31 21.34 -45.26
CA PRO A 217 18.26 21.20 -43.81
C PRO A 217 19.67 21.44 -43.30
N GLY A 218 19.89 22.64 -42.76
CA GLY A 218 21.13 23.06 -42.11
C GLY A 218 21.67 21.95 -41.23
N SER A 219 22.84 21.47 -41.66
CA SER A 219 23.76 20.62 -40.93
C SER A 219 24.09 21.25 -39.58
N ALA A 220 23.25 20.99 -38.58
CA ALA A 220 23.60 21.21 -37.19
C ALA A 220 24.40 19.99 -36.72
N ALA A 221 25.70 20.21 -36.58
CA ALA A 221 26.68 19.26 -36.06
C ALA A 221 26.11 18.45 -34.88
N SER A 222 25.92 17.15 -35.13
CA SER A 222 25.61 16.15 -34.13
C SER A 222 26.85 15.95 -33.26
N THR A 223 27.00 16.78 -32.23
CA THR A 223 27.93 16.48 -31.14
C THR A 223 27.27 15.44 -30.26
N SER A 224 27.63 14.19 -30.53
CA SER A 224 27.21 13.00 -29.79
C SER A 224 27.65 13.12 -28.31
N PRO A 225 26.74 13.19 -27.33
CA PRO A 225 27.11 12.97 -25.95
C PRO A 225 27.24 11.45 -25.72
N ALA A 226 28.30 11.10 -25.00
CA ALA A 226 28.71 9.75 -24.69
C ALA A 226 27.55 8.82 -24.25
N ARG A 227 27.62 7.58 -24.74
CA ARG A 227 26.84 6.40 -24.32
C ARG A 227 26.53 6.43 -22.81
N ALA A 228 25.34 6.87 -22.45
CA ALA A 228 24.70 6.45 -21.22
C ALA A 228 24.22 5.00 -21.42
N ARG A 229 24.71 4.08 -20.59
CA ARG A 229 24.24 2.69 -20.52
C ARG A 229 22.72 2.70 -20.41
N SER A 230 22.05 2.12 -21.40
CA SER A 230 20.63 1.78 -21.33
C SER A 230 20.41 0.86 -20.12
N TYR A 231 19.90 1.41 -19.03
CA TYR A 231 19.34 0.61 -17.95
C TYR A 231 18.01 0.09 -18.46
N ARG A 232 17.93 -1.23 -18.65
CA ARG A 232 16.69 -1.93 -18.98
C ARG A 232 15.91 -2.02 -17.67
N PRO A 233 14.74 -1.38 -17.51
CA PRO A 233 13.93 -1.61 -16.32
C PRO A 233 13.58 -3.11 -16.28
N ALA A 234 13.89 -3.75 -15.15
CA ALA A 234 13.52 -5.13 -14.92
C ALA A 234 12.00 -5.24 -15.10
N GLY A 235 11.59 -6.03 -16.09
CA GLY A 235 10.18 -6.26 -16.36
C GLY A 235 9.50 -6.76 -15.10
N ILE A 236 8.44 -6.06 -14.71
CA ILE A 236 7.48 -6.55 -13.72
C ILE A 236 6.94 -7.87 -14.29
N PRO A 237 7.13 -9.02 -13.62
CA PRO A 237 6.58 -10.28 -14.11
C PRO A 237 5.06 -10.21 -14.07
N ALA A 238 4.43 -10.50 -15.22
CA ALA A 238 2.99 -10.67 -15.30
C ALA A 238 2.53 -11.83 -14.39
N PRO A 239 1.37 -11.74 -13.73
CA PRO A 239 0.86 -12.81 -12.90
C PRO A 239 0.53 -14.05 -13.76
N ALA A 240 1.10 -15.19 -13.35
CA ALA A 240 0.84 -16.48 -13.98
C ALA A 240 -0.65 -16.86 -13.83
N ILE A 241 -1.35 -16.96 -14.95
CA ILE A 241 -2.67 -17.58 -15.02
C ILE A 241 -2.45 -19.09 -15.00
N ALA A 242 -2.81 -19.74 -13.89
CA ALA A 242 -2.75 -21.19 -13.76
C ALA A 242 -3.81 -21.83 -14.67
N THR A 243 -3.38 -22.35 -15.81
CA THR A 243 -4.18 -23.27 -16.63
C THR A 243 -4.10 -24.66 -16.02
N THR A 244 -5.11 -25.06 -15.23
CA THR A 244 -5.33 -26.47 -14.88
C THR A 244 -5.91 -27.21 -16.08
N GLY A 245 -5.04 -27.92 -16.80
CA GLY A 245 -5.43 -29.00 -17.71
C GLY A 245 -4.85 -30.32 -17.20
N GLY A 246 -5.73 -31.29 -16.90
CA GLY A 246 -5.34 -32.70 -16.80
C GLY A 246 -4.79 -33.23 -18.13
N PRO A 247 -4.20 -34.44 -18.16
CA PRO A 247 -5.02 -35.65 -18.16
C PRO A 247 -4.38 -36.89 -17.48
N VAL A 248 -5.22 -37.83 -17.03
CA VAL A 248 -5.42 -39.22 -17.51
C VAL A 248 -6.47 -39.86 -16.60
#